data_AF-A0A5C7LHK2-F1
#
_entry.id   AF-A0A5C7LHK2-F1
#
_cell.length_a   1.000
_cell.length_b   1.000
_cell.length_c   1.000
_cell.angle_alpha   90.00
_cell.angle_beta   90.00
_cell.angle_gamma   90.00
#
_symmetry.space_group_name_H-M   'P 1'
#
loop_
_entity.id
_entity.type
_entity.pdbx_description
1 polymer ?
#
loop_
_entity_poly.entity_id
_entity_poly.type
_entity_poly.pdbx_seq_one_letter_code
_entity_poly.pdbx_strand_id
1 'polypeptide(L)'
;MEKNVNDDYAVCKSILKALNGADAFVFHNGCGFDFPFLLTRLELNGLPTIPQSIKKIDTKLLAKKLFFTSKSLNRLGSLMVGEEKLEHDGWKLWPKVRKKDPEAMQLMTEYCKQDVLLMEKLFEKLKKFGKLPNFGMWSDGIHKECPNCGSVRLMKNGIRYDNSGIQRQRLQCKQCGTHSYQKIQKMKPLLST
;
A
#
# COMPACT_ATOMS: atom_id res chain seq x y z
N MET A 1 -8.63 -40.11 -13.58
CA MET A 1 -7.69 -38.97 -13.68
C MET A 1 -7.22 -38.64 -12.29
N GLU A 2 -5.92 -38.72 -12.02
CA GLU A 2 -5.36 -38.26 -10.75
C GLU A 2 -5.64 -36.76 -10.58
N LYS A 3 -6.08 -36.35 -9.38
CA LYS A 3 -6.34 -34.95 -9.07
C LYS A 3 -5.02 -34.19 -9.12
N ASN A 4 -4.87 -33.25 -10.07
CA ASN A 4 -3.69 -32.40 -10.14
C ASN A 4 -3.59 -31.60 -8.83
N VAL A 5 -2.64 -31.98 -7.98
CA VAL A 5 -2.47 -31.36 -6.67
C VAL A 5 -2.01 -29.89 -6.76
N ASN A 6 -1.49 -29.48 -7.93
CA ASN A 6 -1.02 -28.13 -8.22
C ASN A 6 -2.04 -27.31 -9.02
N ASP A 7 -3.29 -27.79 -9.15
CA ASP A 7 -4.39 -26.97 -9.66
C ASP A 7 -4.71 -25.86 -8.64
N ASP A 8 -4.47 -24.62 -9.05
CA ASP A 8 -4.67 -23.41 -8.26
C ASP A 8 -5.85 -22.56 -8.76
N TYR A 9 -6.70 -23.08 -9.66
CA TYR A 9 -7.86 -22.37 -10.21
C TYR A 9 -8.76 -21.82 -9.09
N ALA A 10 -9.11 -22.67 -8.13
CA ALA A 10 -9.99 -22.29 -7.00
C ALA A 10 -9.36 -21.22 -6.11
N VAL A 11 -8.04 -21.25 -5.93
CA VAL A 11 -7.29 -20.26 -5.16
C VAL A 11 -7.25 -18.92 -5.90
N CYS A 12 -6.91 -18.94 -7.19
CA CYS A 12 -6.89 -17.74 -8.03
C CYS A 12 -8.27 -17.06 -8.09
N LYS A 13 -9.34 -17.85 -8.25
CA LYS A 13 -10.72 -17.34 -8.23
C LYS A 13 -11.09 -16.71 -6.88
N SER A 14 -10.64 -17.30 -5.77
CA SER A 14 -10.87 -16.77 -4.43
C SER A 14 -10.10 -15.47 -4.19
N ILE A 15 -8.85 -15.38 -4.63
CA ILE A 15 -8.05 -14.16 -4.59
C ILE A 15 -8.73 -13.07 -5.41
N LEU A 16 -9.13 -13.36 -6.65
CA LEU A 16 -9.82 -12.38 -7.50
C LEU A 16 -11.09 -11.83 -6.83
N LYS A 17 -11.87 -12.71 -6.20
CA LYS A 17 -13.07 -12.29 -5.44
C LYS A 17 -12.70 -11.38 -4.27
N ALA A 18 -11.63 -11.69 -3.53
CA ALA A 18 -11.17 -10.89 -2.39
C ALA A 18 -10.61 -9.52 -2.82
N LEU A 19 -10.01 -9.44 -4.02
CA LEU A 19 -9.49 -8.18 -4.58
C LEU A 19 -10.59 -7.33 -5.24
N ASN A 20 -11.76 -7.90 -5.49
CA ASN A 20 -12.86 -7.19 -6.13
C ASN A 20 -13.40 -6.10 -5.20
N GLY A 21 -13.55 -4.88 -5.73
CA GLY A 21 -13.99 -3.71 -4.97
C GLY A 21 -12.89 -2.99 -4.20
N ALA A 22 -11.63 -3.44 -4.25
CA ALA A 22 -10.53 -2.70 -3.64
C ALA A 22 -10.12 -1.48 -4.48
N ASP A 23 -10.01 -0.31 -3.85
CA ASP A 23 -9.50 0.91 -4.50
C ASP A 23 -7.98 0.89 -4.71
N ALA A 24 -7.28 0.17 -3.82
CA ALA A 24 -5.83 0.06 -3.84
C ALA A 24 -5.34 -1.27 -3.25
N PHE A 25 -4.21 -1.73 -3.77
CA PHE A 25 -3.43 -2.83 -3.19
C PHE A 25 -2.18 -2.28 -2.52
N VAL A 26 -1.91 -2.76 -1.31
CA VAL A 26 -0.69 -2.48 -0.58
C VAL A 26 0.11 -3.77 -0.50
N PHE A 27 1.39 -3.72 -0.89
CA PHE A 27 2.29 -4.86 -0.83
C PHE A 27 3.74 -4.42 -0.54
N HIS A 28 4.60 -5.39 -0.25
CA HIS A 28 6.05 -5.19 -0.19
C HIS A 28 6.72 -5.93 -1.35
N ASN A 29 7.30 -5.21 -2.31
CA ASN A 29 7.86 -5.78 -3.54
C ASN A 29 6.83 -6.46 -4.48
N GLY A 30 5.52 -6.31 -4.23
CA GLY A 30 4.49 -6.92 -5.06
C GLY A 30 4.42 -6.40 -6.48
N CYS A 31 4.87 -5.17 -6.77
CA CYS A 31 4.96 -4.68 -8.15
C CYS A 31 6.01 -5.48 -8.95
N GLY A 32 7.04 -5.99 -8.28
CA GLY A 32 8.12 -6.75 -8.90
C GLY A 32 7.93 -8.26 -8.85
N PHE A 33 6.98 -8.77 -8.06
CA PHE A 33 6.80 -10.21 -7.87
C PHE A 33 5.33 -10.63 -7.76
N ASP A 34 4.66 -10.34 -6.65
CA ASP A 34 3.32 -10.90 -6.34
C ASP A 34 2.28 -10.59 -7.41
N PHE A 35 2.24 -9.33 -7.87
CA PHE A 35 1.25 -8.89 -8.84
C PHE A 35 1.51 -9.49 -10.24
N PRO A 36 2.73 -9.42 -10.83
CA PRO A 36 3.06 -10.17 -12.05
C PRO A 36 2.83 -11.67 -11.95
N PHE A 37 3.13 -12.28 -10.80
CA PHE A 37 2.93 -13.71 -10.58
C PHE A 37 1.44 -14.04 -10.60
N LEU A 38 0.62 -13.32 -9.84
CA LEU A 38 -0.83 -13.50 -9.82
C LEU A 38 -1.46 -13.30 -11.21
N LEU A 39 -1.07 -12.26 -11.95
CA LEU A 39 -1.57 -12.04 -13.31
C LEU A 39 -1.25 -13.21 -14.23
N THR A 40 -0.02 -13.73 -14.17
CA THR A 40 0.38 -14.94 -14.91
C THR A 40 -0.51 -16.14 -14.54
N ARG A 41 -0.79 -16.35 -13.25
CA ARG A 41 -1.64 -17.46 -12.80
C ARG A 41 -3.10 -17.30 -13.22
N LEU A 42 -3.64 -16.07 -13.23
CA LEU A 42 -4.99 -15.81 -13.72
C LEU A 42 -5.11 -16.12 -15.22
N GLU A 43 -4.13 -15.69 -16.02
CA GLU A 43 -4.07 -15.95 -17.46
C GLU A 43 -4.03 -17.45 -17.76
N LEU A 44 -3.12 -18.19 -17.10
CA LEU A 44 -2.99 -19.63 -17.27
C LEU A 44 -4.25 -20.42 -16.86
N ASN A 45 -5.08 -19.85 -15.99
CA ASN A 45 -6.33 -20.44 -15.53
C ASN A 45 -7.57 -19.95 -16.32
N GLY A 46 -7.39 -19.11 -17.35
CA GLY A 46 -8.49 -18.53 -18.13
C GLY A 46 -9.43 -17.66 -17.29
N LEU A 47 -8.92 -17.09 -16.19
CA LEU A 47 -9.69 -16.21 -15.29
C LEU A 47 -9.55 -14.75 -15.73
N PRO A 48 -10.57 -13.91 -15.49
CA PRO A 48 -10.47 -12.50 -15.83
C PRO A 48 -9.37 -11.80 -15.03
N THR A 49 -8.72 -10.86 -15.69
CA THR A 49 -7.63 -10.08 -15.12
C THR A 49 -8.13 -9.03 -14.11
N ILE A 50 -7.20 -8.48 -13.33
CA ILE A 50 -7.48 -7.44 -12.35
C ILE A 50 -7.43 -6.07 -13.05
N PRO A 51 -8.42 -5.18 -12.83
CA PRO A 51 -8.43 -3.86 -13.45
C PRO A 51 -7.13 -3.07 -13.21
N GLN A 52 -6.51 -2.58 -14.28
CA GLN A 52 -5.26 -1.82 -14.17
C GLN A 52 -5.44 -0.49 -13.43
N SER A 53 -6.67 0.04 -13.40
CA SER A 53 -7.06 1.26 -12.70
C SER A 53 -6.83 1.19 -11.18
N ILE A 54 -6.84 -0.01 -10.59
CA ILE A 54 -6.59 -0.20 -9.16
C ILE A 54 -5.19 0.26 -8.81
N LYS A 55 -5.11 1.11 -7.78
CA LYS A 55 -3.86 1.75 -7.36
C LYS A 55 -2.97 0.74 -6.67
N LYS A 56 -1.67 0.80 -6.97
CA LYS A 56 -0.67 -0.16 -6.47
C LYS A 56 0.32 0.60 -5.61
N ILE A 57 0.37 0.26 -4.33
CA ILE A 57 1.21 0.91 -3.33
C ILE A 57 2.25 -0.09 -2.86
N ASP A 58 3.47 0.06 -3.35
CA ASP A 58 4.59 -0.81 -2.98
C ASP A 58 5.48 -0.14 -1.93
N THR A 59 5.49 -0.70 -0.71
CA THR A 59 6.30 -0.17 0.38
C THR A 59 7.80 -0.19 0.09
N LYS A 60 8.30 -1.14 -0.73
CA LYS A 60 9.71 -1.16 -1.15
C LYS A 60 10.03 -0.01 -2.10
N LEU A 61 9.09 0.37 -2.99
CA LEU A 61 9.24 1.55 -3.83
C LEU A 61 9.14 2.85 -3.03
N LEU A 62 8.30 2.90 -1.99
CA LEU A 62 8.28 4.03 -1.05
C LEU A 62 9.62 4.15 -0.33
N ALA A 63 10.17 3.04 0.16
CA ALA A 63 11.46 3.00 0.83
C ALA A 63 12.63 3.41 -0.08
N LYS A 64 12.54 3.26 -1.41
CA LYS A 64 13.57 3.74 -2.35
C LYS A 64 13.78 5.26 -2.32
N LYS A 65 12.83 6.03 -1.79
CA LYS A 65 12.96 7.49 -1.61
C LYS A 65 13.87 7.85 -0.43
N LEU A 66 14.23 6.86 0.38
CA LEU A 66 15.13 6.97 1.51
C LEU A 66 16.37 6.12 1.27
N PHE A 67 17.48 6.52 1.86
CA PHE A 67 18.71 5.75 1.79
C PHE A 67 18.73 4.66 2.87
N PHE A 68 18.40 3.43 2.49
CA PHE A 68 18.55 2.23 3.31
C PHE A 68 19.51 1.23 2.66
N THR A 69 20.38 0.63 3.48
CA THR A 69 21.34 -0.41 3.08
C THR A 69 20.66 -1.66 2.53
N SER A 70 19.56 -2.09 3.16
CA SER A 70 18.65 -3.11 2.63
C SER A 70 17.21 -2.65 2.75
N LYS A 71 16.40 -3.06 1.78
CA LYS A 71 14.97 -2.72 1.67
C LYS A 71 14.10 -3.97 1.77
N SER A 72 14.61 -5.03 2.40
CA SER A 72 13.81 -6.20 2.74
C SER A 72 12.78 -5.83 3.81
N LEU A 73 11.64 -6.51 3.80
CA LEU A 73 10.59 -6.31 4.80
C LEU A 73 11.14 -6.52 6.22
N ASN A 74 11.97 -7.54 6.44
CA ASN A 74 12.58 -7.78 7.75
C ASN A 74 13.47 -6.60 8.20
N ARG A 75 14.38 -6.13 7.33
CA ARG A 75 15.29 -5.04 7.67
C ARG A 75 14.54 -3.73 7.96
N LEU A 76 13.55 -3.41 7.12
CA LEU A 76 12.75 -2.21 7.31
C LEU A 76 11.82 -2.31 8.52
N GLY A 77 11.26 -3.49 8.79
CA GLY A 77 10.50 -3.79 9.99
C GLY A 77 11.32 -3.52 11.25
N SER A 78 12.51 -4.13 11.33
CA SER A 78 13.43 -3.97 12.46
C SER A 78 13.78 -2.49 12.68
N LEU A 79 14.15 -1.77 11.61
CA LEU A 79 14.59 -0.37 11.71
C LEU A 79 13.47 0.65 11.97
N MET A 80 12.26 0.45 11.42
CA MET A 80 11.21 1.48 11.41
C MET A 80 10.02 1.17 12.31
N VAL A 81 9.79 -0.12 12.59
CA VAL A 81 8.69 -0.64 13.39
C VAL A 81 9.20 -1.21 14.71
N GLY A 82 10.44 -1.68 14.77
CA GLY A 82 11.00 -2.38 15.93
C GLY A 82 10.57 -3.85 15.99
N GLU A 83 10.14 -4.41 14.85
CA GLU A 83 9.66 -5.78 14.74
C GLU A 83 10.40 -6.53 13.65
N GLU A 84 10.77 -7.77 13.93
CA GLU A 84 11.41 -8.65 12.96
C GLU A 84 10.42 -9.70 12.47
N LYS A 85 10.66 -10.21 11.25
CA LYS A 85 9.95 -11.39 10.78
C LYS A 85 10.23 -12.55 11.73
N LEU A 86 9.24 -13.42 11.94
CA LEU A 86 9.52 -14.69 12.60
C LEU A 86 10.58 -15.43 11.79
N GLU A 87 11.60 -15.94 12.50
CA GLU A 87 12.48 -16.92 11.91
C GLU A 87 11.66 -18.14 11.54
N HIS A 88 11.82 -18.58 10.30
CA HIS A 88 11.20 -19.79 9.81
C HIS A 88 12.27 -20.66 9.18
N ASP A 89 11.98 -21.96 9.09
CA ASP A 89 12.78 -22.99 8.41
C ASP A 89 13.07 -22.69 6.91
N GLY A 90 12.63 -21.53 6.42
CA GLY A 90 12.98 -21.00 5.11
C GLY A 90 12.52 -21.93 4.01
N TRP A 91 13.48 -22.27 3.14
CA TRP A 91 13.30 -23.21 2.05
C TRP A 91 12.85 -24.60 2.50
N LYS A 92 13.18 -25.05 3.71
CA LYS A 92 12.86 -26.40 4.19
C LYS A 92 11.36 -26.63 4.38
N LEU A 93 10.59 -25.55 4.57
CA LEU A 93 9.13 -25.62 4.72
C LEU A 93 8.42 -25.86 3.37
N TRP A 94 8.96 -25.33 2.28
CA TRP A 94 8.33 -25.36 0.96
C TRP A 94 8.08 -26.77 0.40
N PRO A 95 9.02 -27.74 0.49
CA PRO A 95 8.77 -29.11 0.08
C PRO A 95 7.61 -29.77 0.83
N LYS A 96 7.43 -29.45 2.12
CA LYS A 96 6.33 -29.99 2.95
C LYS A 96 4.99 -29.37 2.54
N VAL A 97 4.96 -28.05 2.36
CA VAL A 97 3.81 -27.30 1.82
C VAL A 97 3.39 -27.87 0.45
N ARG A 98 4.34 -28.12 -0.45
CA ARG A 98 4.07 -28.70 -1.77
C ARG A 98 3.47 -30.11 -1.69
N LYS A 99 3.80 -30.87 -0.65
CA LYS A 99 3.23 -32.19 -0.35
C LYS A 99 1.88 -32.12 0.38
N LYS A 100 1.34 -30.93 0.62
CA LYS A 100 0.08 -30.68 1.36
C LYS A 100 0.11 -31.21 2.80
N ASP A 101 1.29 -31.19 3.42
CA ASP A 101 1.44 -31.48 4.83
C ASP A 101 0.64 -30.45 5.66
N PRO A 102 -0.37 -30.87 6.46
CA PRO A 102 -1.29 -29.94 7.13
C PRO A 102 -0.59 -28.97 8.09
N GLU A 103 0.39 -29.47 8.85
CA GLU A 103 1.16 -28.66 9.80
C GLU A 103 2.01 -27.62 9.09
N ALA A 104 2.71 -28.01 8.03
CA ALA A 104 3.49 -27.08 7.21
C ALA A 104 2.62 -26.02 6.53
N MET A 105 1.42 -26.39 6.05
CA MET A 105 0.46 -25.46 5.46
C MET A 105 -0.05 -24.45 6.49
N GLN A 106 -0.38 -24.90 7.69
CA GLN A 106 -0.81 -24.02 8.79
C GLN A 106 0.32 -23.08 9.18
N LEU A 107 1.54 -23.60 9.36
CA LEU A 107 2.71 -22.81 9.72
C LEU A 107 3.03 -21.75 8.64
N MET A 108 3.00 -22.13 7.35
CA MET A 108 3.19 -21.18 6.25
C MET A 108 2.12 -20.09 6.22
N THR A 109 0.87 -20.45 6.53
CA THR A 109 -0.24 -19.50 6.61
C THR A 109 0.00 -18.46 7.70
N GLU A 110 0.48 -18.87 8.89
CA GLU A 110 0.80 -17.94 9.97
C GLU A 110 1.96 -17.00 9.62
N TYR A 111 3.01 -17.50 8.95
CA TYR A 111 4.08 -16.63 8.45
C TYR A 111 3.59 -15.60 7.43
N CYS A 112 2.75 -16.02 6.48
CA CYS A 112 2.15 -15.09 5.51
C CYS A 112 1.30 -14.01 6.19
N LYS A 113 0.51 -14.38 7.21
CA LYS A 113 -0.30 -13.42 7.98
C LYS A 113 0.60 -12.41 8.71
N GLN A 114 1.65 -12.88 9.37
CA GLN A 114 2.57 -12.00 10.09
C GLN A 114 3.29 -11.03 9.14
N ASP A 115 3.71 -11.50 7.96
CA ASP A 115 4.32 -10.65 6.93
C ASP A 115 3.36 -9.53 6.49
N VAL A 116 2.07 -9.81 6.33
CA VAL A 116 1.04 -8.80 6.02
C VAL A 116 0.90 -7.78 7.15
N LEU A 117 0.86 -8.23 8.42
CA LEU A 117 0.76 -7.33 9.58
C LEU A 117 2.00 -6.42 9.72
N LEU A 118 3.20 -6.98 9.54
CA LEU A 118 4.44 -6.21 9.58
C LEU A 118 4.48 -5.19 8.42
N MET A 119 4.04 -5.61 7.24
CA MET A 119 3.93 -4.72 6.08
C MET A 119 2.93 -3.58 6.31
N GLU A 120 1.79 -3.82 6.95
CA GLU A 120 0.82 -2.78 7.29
C GLU A 120 1.42 -1.73 8.21
N LYS A 121 2.11 -2.15 9.27
CA LYS A 121 2.84 -1.24 10.18
C LYS A 121 3.92 -0.46 9.45
N LEU A 122 4.67 -1.12 8.55
CA LEU A 122 5.68 -0.48 7.73
C LEU A 122 5.06 0.53 6.75
N PHE A 123 3.93 0.19 6.15
CA PHE A 123 3.17 1.08 5.27
C PHE A 123 2.79 2.36 6.02
N GLU A 124 2.27 2.27 7.24
CA GLU A 124 1.93 3.44 8.06
C GLU A 124 3.13 4.39 8.27
N LYS A 125 4.35 3.85 8.43
CA LYS A 125 5.57 4.66 8.55
C LYS A 125 5.99 5.30 7.22
N LEU A 126 5.81 4.60 6.10
CA LEU A 126 6.30 4.99 4.79
C LEU A 126 5.30 5.79 3.95
N LYS A 127 4.00 5.71 4.24
CA LYS A 127 2.94 6.27 3.40
C LYS A 127 3.08 7.77 3.15
N LYS A 128 3.71 8.49 4.07
CA LYS A 128 4.02 9.93 3.93
C LYS A 128 4.97 10.27 2.78
N PHE A 129 5.77 9.30 2.34
CA PHE A 129 6.67 9.45 1.20
C PHE A 129 6.00 9.06 -0.13
N GLY A 130 4.80 8.47 -0.11
CA GLY A 130 4.07 8.01 -1.29
C GLY A 130 3.24 9.09 -1.97
N LYS A 131 2.90 8.84 -3.24
CA LYS A 131 1.71 9.46 -3.85
C LYS A 131 0.57 8.47 -3.65
N LEU A 132 -0.13 8.59 -2.53
CA LEU A 132 -1.29 7.77 -2.28
C LEU A 132 -2.49 8.28 -3.07
N PRO A 133 -3.52 7.44 -3.28
CA PRO A 133 -4.83 7.94 -3.68
C PRO A 133 -5.28 9.05 -2.73
N ASN A 134 -5.91 10.09 -3.28
CA ASN A 134 -6.34 11.21 -2.46
C ASN A 134 -7.48 10.75 -1.55
N PHE A 135 -7.22 10.65 -0.25
CA PHE A 135 -8.22 10.25 0.74
C PHE A 135 -9.48 11.13 0.71
N GLY A 136 -9.33 12.40 0.32
CA GLY A 136 -10.48 13.30 0.15
C GLY A 136 -11.40 12.95 -1.02
N MET A 137 -11.09 11.92 -1.83
CA MET A 137 -12.03 11.39 -2.82
C MET A 137 -13.15 10.56 -2.19
N TRP A 138 -12.95 10.06 -0.97
CA TRP A 138 -13.93 9.26 -0.24
C TRP A 138 -14.56 10.01 0.94
N SER A 139 -14.23 11.29 1.11
CA SER A 139 -14.85 12.09 2.16
C SER A 139 -15.97 12.97 1.64
N ASP A 140 -16.84 13.34 2.57
CA ASP A 140 -18.06 14.10 2.34
C ASP A 140 -17.79 15.53 1.81
N GLY A 141 -16.52 15.92 1.67
CA GLY A 141 -16.07 17.23 1.20
C GLY A 141 -16.31 18.37 2.20
N ILE A 142 -16.93 18.08 3.35
CA ILE A 142 -17.29 19.03 4.40
C ILE A 142 -16.02 19.55 5.11
N HIS A 143 -15.07 18.66 5.37
CA HIS A 143 -13.86 18.97 6.11
C HIS A 143 -12.62 19.00 5.22
N LYS A 144 -11.70 19.90 5.54
CA LYS A 144 -10.37 19.93 4.92
C LYS A 144 -9.54 18.82 5.53
N GLU A 145 -9.29 17.78 4.74
CA GLU A 145 -8.57 16.59 5.18
C GLU A 145 -7.19 16.47 4.53
N CYS A 146 -6.32 15.71 5.19
CA CYS A 146 -5.06 15.33 4.61
C CYS A 146 -5.30 14.39 3.41
N PRO A 147 -4.84 14.74 2.20
CA PRO A 147 -5.04 13.88 1.03
C PRO A 147 -4.34 12.52 1.15
N ASN A 148 -3.42 12.35 2.12
CA ASN A 148 -2.63 11.14 2.29
C ASN A 148 -3.15 10.21 3.38
N CYS A 149 -3.95 10.69 4.34
CA CYS A 149 -4.44 9.84 5.42
C CYS A 149 -5.83 10.19 5.95
N GLY A 150 -6.55 11.13 5.31
CA GLY A 150 -7.88 11.56 5.74
C GLY A 150 -7.93 12.40 7.02
N SER A 151 -6.81 12.62 7.71
CA SER A 151 -6.82 13.37 8.98
C SER A 151 -7.20 14.83 8.78
N VAL A 152 -8.15 15.33 9.57
CA VAL A 152 -8.53 16.75 9.63
C VAL A 152 -7.54 17.62 10.42
N ARG A 153 -6.53 17.00 11.07
CA ARG A 153 -5.53 17.70 11.90
C ARG A 153 -4.47 18.38 11.03
N LEU A 154 -4.86 19.44 10.33
CA LEU A 154 -3.99 20.21 9.45
C LEU A 154 -3.53 21.51 10.12
N MET A 155 -2.25 21.83 9.97
CA MET A 155 -1.64 23.08 10.40
C MET A 155 -1.21 23.90 9.19
N LYS A 156 -1.59 25.18 9.15
CA LYS A 156 -1.05 26.14 8.18
C LYS A 156 0.43 26.40 8.50
N ASN A 157 1.31 26.21 7.53
CA ASN A 157 2.75 26.38 7.70
C ASN A 157 3.31 27.22 6.54
N GLY A 158 2.88 28.48 6.45
CA GLY A 158 3.35 29.42 5.44
C GLY A 158 2.69 29.31 4.07
N ILE A 159 3.17 30.13 3.14
CA ILE A 159 2.58 30.34 1.82
C ILE A 159 3.65 30.04 0.77
N ARG A 160 3.26 29.42 -0.35
CA ARG A 160 4.14 29.13 -1.48
C ARG A 160 3.49 29.60 -2.78
N TYR A 161 4.29 30.16 -3.68
CA TYR A 161 3.90 30.40 -5.06
C TYR A 161 4.25 29.17 -5.91
N ASP A 162 3.34 28.73 -6.77
CA ASP A 162 3.68 27.75 -7.80
C ASP A 162 4.37 28.43 -9.00
N ASN A 163 4.86 27.64 -9.95
CA ASN A 163 5.58 28.15 -11.12
C ASN A 163 4.71 29.07 -12.01
N SER A 164 3.39 29.04 -11.83
CA SER A 164 2.43 29.91 -12.52
C SER A 164 2.09 31.17 -11.71
N GLY A 165 2.80 31.43 -10.61
CA GLY A 165 2.57 32.58 -9.73
C GLY A 165 1.33 32.48 -8.85
N ILE A 166 0.65 31.32 -8.80
CA ILE A 166 -0.55 31.14 -7.97
C ILE A 166 -0.13 30.89 -6.53
N GLN A 167 -0.67 31.72 -5.64
CA GLN A 167 -0.45 31.61 -4.21
C GLN A 167 -1.21 30.41 -3.62
N ARG A 168 -0.50 29.53 -2.92
CA ARG A 168 -1.05 28.36 -2.23
C ARG A 168 -0.67 28.36 -0.77
N GLN A 169 -1.65 28.08 0.08
CA GLN A 169 -1.45 27.83 1.50
C GLN A 169 -0.77 26.48 1.66
N ARG A 170 0.41 26.44 2.29
CA ARG A 170 1.06 25.19 2.68
C ARG A 170 0.42 24.66 3.96
N LEU A 171 0.03 23.40 3.94
CA LEU A 171 -0.57 22.68 5.06
C LEU A 171 0.34 21.52 5.45
N GLN A 172 0.45 21.23 6.74
CA GLN A 172 1.16 20.07 7.27
C GLN A 172 0.19 19.27 8.13
N CYS A 173 0.08 17.97 7.86
CA CYS A 173 -0.73 17.07 8.67
C CYS A 173 0.00 16.73 9.97
N LYS A 174 -0.65 16.94 11.13
CA LYS A 174 -0.10 16.60 12.45
C LYS A 174 -0.10 15.09 12.74
N GLN A 175 -0.79 14.28 11.94
CA GLN A 175 -0.88 12.83 12.13
C GLN A 175 0.17 12.08 11.30
N CYS A 176 0.19 12.26 9.98
CA CYS A 176 1.13 11.55 9.10
C CYS A 176 2.36 12.37 8.69
N GLY A 177 2.39 13.67 9.01
CA GLY A 177 3.48 14.59 8.64
C GLY A 177 3.49 15.03 7.18
N THR A 178 2.59 14.52 6.33
CA THR A 178 2.53 14.90 4.91
C THR A 178 2.22 16.38 4.73
N HIS A 179 2.94 17.01 3.81
CA HIS A 179 2.67 18.37 3.36
C HIS A 179 1.70 18.37 2.18
N SER A 180 0.73 19.27 2.20
CA SER A 180 -0.24 19.49 1.12
C SER A 180 -0.40 20.99 0.84
N TYR A 181 -1.07 21.32 -0.26
CA TYR A 181 -1.26 22.71 -0.69
C TYR A 181 -2.73 22.97 -0.98
N GLN A 182 -3.22 24.11 -0.49
CA GLN A 182 -4.56 24.59 -0.77
C GLN A 182 -4.50 25.90 -1.54
N LYS A 183 -5.29 26.00 -2.62
CA LYS A 183 -5.43 27.26 -3.36
C LYS A 183 -6.06 28.31 -2.43
N ILE A 184 -5.45 29.49 -2.35
CA ILE A 184 -6.03 30.63 -1.66
C ILE A 184 -6.95 31.32 -2.66
N GLN A 185 -8.26 31.33 -2.41
CA GLN A 185 -9.16 32.21 -3.15
C GLN A 185 -8.90 33.64 -2.68
N LYS A 186 -8.47 34.53 -3.58
CA LYS A 186 -8.46 35.96 -3.29
C LYS A 186 -9.90 36.38 -3.06
N MET A 187 -10.23 36.97 -1.91
CA MET A 187 -11.52 37.66 -1.75
C MET A 187 -11.59 38.73 -2.83
N LYS A 188 -12.68 38.76 -3.60
CA LYS A 188 -13.00 39.95 -4.41
C LYS A 188 -13.07 41.13 -3.43
N PRO A 189 -12.41 42.26 -3.70
CA PRO A 189 -12.65 43.46 -2.90
C PRO A 189 -14.16 43.73 -2.96
N LEU A 190 -14.78 43.89 -1.79
CA LEU A 190 -16.09 44.51 -1.70
C LEU A 190 -15.88 45.90 -2.32
N LEU A 191 -16.41 46.11 -3.53
CA LEU A 191 -16.52 47.45 -4.09
C LEU A 191 -17.37 48.22 -3.08
N SER A 192 -16.72 49.13 -2.36
CA SER A 192 -17.42 50.13 -1.56
C SER A 192 -18.21 51.00 -2.54
N THR A 193 -19.50 50.72 -2.67
CA THR A 193 -20.48 51.61 -3.30
C THR A 193 -20.65 52.87 -2.47
#